data_AF-A0A850J254-F1
#
_entry.id   AF-A0A850J254-F1
#
_cell.length_a   1.000
_cell.length_b   1.000
_cell.length_c   1.000
_cell.angle_alpha   90.00
_cell.angle_beta   90.00
_cell.angle_gamma   90.00
#
_symmetry.space_group_name_H-M   'P 1'
#
loop_
_entity.id
_entity.type
_entity.pdbx_description
1 polymer ?
#
loop_
_entity_poly.entity_id
_entity_poly.type
_entity_poly.pdbx_seq_one_letter_code
_entity_poly.pdbx_strand_id
1 'polypeptide(L)' 'MGRWKQAWSEEDLGRLKVLAGTKPIALIAKELGRTRGTVLAKAIEQKLPVICRTKRQEQ' A
#
# COMPACT_ATOMS: atom_id res chain seq x y z
N MET A 1 -22.10 11.47 7.06
CA MET A 1 -20.88 12.27 6.77
C MET A 1 -19.73 11.34 6.39
N GLY A 2 -19.14 11.56 5.21
CA GLY A 2 -18.18 10.65 4.58
C GLY A 2 -16.84 10.54 5.30
N ARG A 3 -16.68 9.52 6.14
CA ARG A 3 -15.42 9.11 6.78
C ARG A 3 -14.48 8.38 5.80
N TRP A 4 -14.15 8.97 4.64
CA TRP A 4 -13.43 8.24 3.58
C TRP A 4 -12.36 9.10 2.88
N LYS A 5 -11.60 9.88 3.64
CA LYS A 5 -10.23 10.25 3.27
C LYS A 5 -9.38 10.24 4.52
N GLN A 6 -8.91 9.06 4.93
CA GLN A 6 -7.79 9.04 5.85
C GLN A 6 -6.60 9.64 5.11
N ALA A 7 -6.17 10.80 5.59
CA ALA A 7 -5.04 11.53 5.03
C ALA A 7 -3.82 10.62 5.09
N TRP A 8 -3.14 10.47 3.95
CA TRP A 8 -1.85 9.81 3.90
C TRP A 8 -0.82 10.82 4.36
N SER A 9 -0.19 10.56 5.50
CA SER A 9 0.94 11.37 5.94
C SER A 9 2.13 11.12 5.03
N GLU A 10 3.06 12.07 4.98
CA GLU A 10 4.29 11.95 4.22
C GLU A 10 5.12 10.75 4.69
N GLU A 11 5.07 10.41 5.98
CA GLU A 11 5.65 9.19 6.53
C GLU A 11 5.03 7.91 5.95
N ASP A 12 3.69 7.86 5.83
CA ASP A 12 3.00 6.71 5.21
C ASP A 12 3.40 6.55 3.75
N LEU A 13 3.54 7.67 3.02
CA LEU A 13 4.00 7.66 1.63
C LEU A 13 5.46 7.25 1.51
N GLY A 14 6.32 7.70 2.42
CA GLY A 14 7.72 7.29 2.50
C GLY A 14 7.86 5.78 2.74
N ARG A 15 7.13 5.25 3.73
CA ARG A 15 7.07 3.81 4.01
C ARG A 15 6.49 3.06 2.82
N LEU A 16 5.42 3.56 2.19
CA LEU A 16 4.83 2.97 0.99
C LEU A 16 5.86 2.87 -0.14
N LYS A 17 6.64 3.93 -0.38
CA LYS A 17 7.63 3.98 -1.46
C LYS A 17 8.81 3.03 -1.23
N VAL A 18 9.31 2.98 0.01
CA VAL A 18 10.38 2.04 0.41
C VAL A 18 9.90 0.60 0.26
N LEU A 19 8.67 0.32 0.69
CA LEU A 19 8.13 -1.05 0.67
C LEU A 19 7.62 -1.47 -0.71
N ALA A 20 7.13 -0.55 -1.55
CA ALA A 20 6.52 -0.83 -2.86
C ALA A 20 7.43 -1.65 -3.78
N GLY A 21 8.75 -1.41 -3.73
CA GLY A 21 9.75 -2.11 -4.54
C GLY A 21 10.27 -3.42 -3.94
N THR A 22 10.01 -3.70 -2.65
CA THR A 22 10.59 -4.86 -1.95
C THR A 22 9.53 -5.86 -1.49
N LYS A 23 8.32 -5.39 -1.14
CA LYS A 23 7.24 -6.19 -0.58
C LYS A 23 5.96 -6.07 -1.41
N PRO A 24 5.12 -7.12 -1.45
CA PRO A 24 3.82 -7.05 -2.08
C PRO A 24 2.87 -6.14 -1.31
N ILE A 25 1.97 -5.46 -2.03
CA ILE A 25 0.90 -4.61 -1.46
C ILE A 25 0.06 -5.29 -0.38
N ALA A 26 -0.04 -6.62 -0.37
CA ALA A 26 -0.69 -7.35 0.71
C ALA A 26 0.03 -7.23 2.06
N LEU A 27 1.37 -7.27 2.07
CA LEU A 27 2.17 -7.07 3.27
C LEU A 27 2.21 -5.60 3.66
N ILE A 28 2.32 -4.71 2.68
CA ILE A 28 2.31 -3.26 2.93
C ILE A 28 0.97 -2.83 3.55
N ALA A 29 -0.13 -3.40 3.06
CA ALA A 29 -1.46 -3.19 3.64
C ALA A 29 -1.53 -3.69 5.09
N LYS A 30 -0.97 -4.87 5.39
CA LYS A 30 -0.89 -5.38 6.78
C LYS A 30 -0.05 -4.46 7.68
N GLU A 31 1.14 -4.06 7.22
CA GLU A 31 2.06 -3.16 7.96
C GLU A 31 1.45 -1.79 8.23
N LEU A 32 0.80 -1.20 7.23
CA LEU A 32 0.15 0.10 7.38
C LEU A 32 -1.20 0.01 8.09
N GLY A 33 -1.69 -1.20 8.42
CA GLY A 33 -3.03 -1.39 8.98
C GLY A 33 -4.14 -0.93 8.02
N ARG A 34 -3.88 -0.98 6.71
CA ARG A 34 -4.77 -0.50 5.64
C ARG A 34 -5.31 -1.63 4.78
N THR A 35 -6.35 -1.32 4.03
CA THR A 35 -6.87 -2.23 3.01
C THR A 35 -5.97 -2.18 1.77
N ARG A 36 -5.72 -3.36 1.18
CA ARG A 36 -4.99 -3.51 -0.09
C ARG A 36 -5.49 -2.57 -1.19
N GLY A 37 -6.80 -2.36 -1.27
CA GLY A 37 -7.41 -1.45 -2.26
C GLY A 37 -7.01 0.01 -2.07
N THR A 38 -6.92 0.51 -0.83
CA THR A 38 -6.47 1.88 -0.55
C THR A 38 -4.99 2.05 -0.87
N VAL A 39 -4.18 1.05 -0.52
CA VAL A 39 -2.74 1.01 -0.83
C VAL A 39 -2.51 0.98 -2.34
N LEU A 40 -3.27 0.15 -3.08
CA LEU A 40 -3.20 0.06 -4.53
C LEU A 40 -3.61 1.37 -5.21
N ALA A 41 -4.74 1.96 -4.79
CA ALA A 41 -5.21 3.23 -5.32
C ALA A 41 -4.19 4.35 -5.11
N LYS A 42 -3.60 4.45 -3.91
CA LYS A 42 -2.52 5.44 -3.68
C LYS A 42 -1.24 5.12 -4.43
N ALA A 43 -0.86 3.86 -4.56
CA ALA A 43 0.32 3.51 -5.33
C ALA A 43 0.17 3.88 -6.81
N ILE A 44 -1.01 3.68 -7.39
CA ILE A 44 -1.35 4.12 -8.75
C ILE A 44 -1.30 5.64 -8.84
N GLU A 45 -1.92 6.35 -7.89
CA GLU A 45 -1.92 7.81 -7.85
C GLU A 45 -0.51 8.40 -7.70
N GLN A 46 0.37 7.73 -6.96
CA GLN A 46 1.77 8.12 -6.75
C GLN A 46 2.73 7.57 -7.82
N LYS A 47 2.22 6.83 -8.83
CA LYS A 47 3.01 6.12 -9.86
C LYS A 47 4.17 5.32 -9.26
N LEU A 48 3.94 4.66 -8.13
CA LEU A 48 4.94 3.83 -7.48
C LEU A 48 4.99 2.45 -8.13
N PRO A 49 6.19 1.86 -8.34
CA PRO A 49 6.33 0.51 -8.84
C PRO A 49 5.92 -0.47 -7.74
N VAL A 50 4.62 -0.67 -7.56
CA VAL A 50 4.10 -1.63 -6.58
C VAL A 50 4.04 -3.03 -7.14
N ILE A 51 4.63 -3.95 -6.39
CA ILE A 51 4.55 -5.37 -6.69
C ILE A 51 3.14 -5.86 -6.28
N CYS A 52 2.20 -5.86 -7.23
CA CYS A 52 0.85 -6.41 -7.08
C CYS A 52 0.81 -7.94 -7.16
N ARG A 53 1.96 -8.60 -6.93
CA ARG A 53 2.12 -10.04 -7.11
C ARG A 53 1.20 -10.77 -6.13
N THR A 54 0.07 -11.23 -6.65
CA THR A 54 -0.77 -12.28 -6.06
C THR A 54 0.08 -13.54 -6.05
N LYS A 55 0.90 -13.70 -5.02
CA LYS A 55 1.50 -14.99 -4.70
C LYS A 55 0.85 -15.40 -3.39
N ARG A 56 0.02 -16.44 -3.48
CA ARG A 56 -0.13 -17.41 -2.39
C ARG A 56 1.29 -17.70 -1.90
N GLN A 57 1.71 -17.06 -0.81
CA GLN A 57 2.85 -17.50 -0.04
C GLN A 57 2.24 -18.53 0.90
N GLU A 58 2.25 -19.76 0.39
CA GLU A 58 2.04 -20.99 1.13
C GLU A 58 3.23 -21.18 2.06
N GLN A 59 2.98 -21.11 3.36
CA GLN A 59 3.70 -21.80 4.42
C GLN A 59 2.70 -22.10 5.53
#